data_AF-A0A6J1QZW7-F1
#
_entry.id   AF-A0A6J1QZW7-F1
#
_cell.length_a   1.000
_cell.length_b   1.000
_cell.length_c   1.000
_cell.angle_alpha   90.00
_cell.angle_beta   90.00
_cell.angle_gamma   90.00
#
_symmetry.space_group_name_H-M   'P 1'
#
loop_
_entity.id
_entity.type
_entity.pdbx_description
1 polymer ?
#
loop_
_entity_poly.entity_id
_entity_poly.type
_entity_poly.pdbx_seq_one_letter_code
_entity_poly.pdbx_strand_id
1 'polypeptide(L)'
;MPGLTERLCHCPNGRECPWQWTKTFDNSTIFLNNRSILKFCTQLMELETCAYKQEAVVVHGEGDTNNSYIIPYNVTISCICPQTHYWKLQKYTYEEHGLVQIFRCVKKRMCESLEFCGYIRSDLYSTYYRCTCPEKHLCVFKNKTQVNVQELLYSGPAYMAYCYRY
;
A
#
# COMPACT_ATOMS: atom_id res chain seq x y z
N MET A 1 -19.06 4.00 4.51
CA MET A 1 -18.55 2.61 4.56
C MET A 1 -17.94 2.40 5.94
N PRO A 2 -18.32 1.37 6.70
CA PRO A 2 -17.66 1.03 7.95
C PRO A 2 -16.18 0.71 7.68
N GLY A 3 -15.28 1.05 8.62
CA GLY A 3 -13.86 0.79 8.48
C GLY A 3 -13.57 -0.71 8.53
N LEU A 4 -12.88 -1.24 7.52
CA LEU A 4 -12.36 -2.61 7.53
C LEU A 4 -11.02 -2.61 8.27
N THR A 5 -10.86 -3.49 9.25
CA THR A 5 -9.60 -3.71 9.97
C THR A 5 -9.11 -5.12 9.68
N GLU A 6 -7.90 -5.25 9.15
CA GLU A 6 -7.24 -6.53 8.93
C GLU A 6 -6.12 -6.70 9.96
N ARG A 7 -6.19 -7.76 10.75
CA ARG A 7 -5.19 -8.06 11.78
C ARG A 7 -4.12 -8.98 11.20
N LEU A 8 -2.91 -8.47 11.08
CA LEU A 8 -1.76 -9.24 10.56
C LEU A 8 -1.06 -10.04 11.66
N CYS A 9 -0.95 -9.47 12.86
CA CYS A 9 -0.22 -10.09 13.96
C CYS A 9 -0.77 -9.67 15.34
N HIS A 10 -0.19 -10.25 16.40
CA HIS A 10 -0.40 -9.85 17.78
C HIS A 10 0.81 -9.03 18.26
N CYS A 11 0.56 -7.95 18.99
CA CYS A 11 1.66 -7.21 19.61
C CYS A 11 2.28 -8.04 20.74
N PRO A 12 3.60 -7.89 20.97
CA PRO A 12 4.29 -8.59 22.04
C PRO A 12 3.72 -8.20 23.41
N ASN A 13 3.93 -9.07 24.40
CA ASN A 13 3.52 -8.87 25.80
C ASN A 13 2.00 -8.66 25.99
N GLY A 14 1.17 -9.20 25.09
CA GLY A 14 -0.30 -9.13 25.20
C GLY A 14 -0.87 -7.72 25.02
N ARG A 15 -0.07 -6.76 24.53
CA ARG A 15 -0.56 -5.41 24.23
C ARG A 15 -1.58 -5.46 23.10
N GLU A 16 -2.60 -4.62 23.17
CA GLU A 16 -3.55 -4.48 22.06
C GLU A 16 -2.95 -3.58 20.98
N CYS A 17 -3.08 -4.00 19.71
CA CYS A 17 -2.68 -3.16 18.58
C CYS A 17 -3.65 -1.98 18.47
N PRO A 18 -3.19 -0.73 18.29
CA PRO A 18 -4.07 0.44 18.19
C PRO A 18 -4.85 0.42 16.87
N TRP A 19 -5.97 -0.32 16.82
CA TRP A 19 -6.74 -0.61 15.60
C TRP A 19 -7.77 0.46 15.22
N GLN A 20 -8.07 1.39 16.12
CA GLN A 20 -9.09 2.42 15.89
C GLN A 20 -8.63 3.43 14.83
N TRP A 21 -9.54 3.76 13.91
CA TRP A 21 -9.32 4.85 12.95
C TRP A 21 -9.47 6.20 13.66
N THR A 22 -8.34 6.84 13.95
CA THR A 22 -8.29 8.18 14.55
C THR A 22 -8.00 9.24 13.49
N LYS A 23 -8.60 10.43 13.59
CA LYS A 23 -8.25 11.58 12.72
C LYS A 23 -6.85 12.12 13.05
N THR A 24 -6.39 11.92 14.28
CA THR A 24 -5.05 12.23 14.74
C THR A 24 -4.19 10.98 14.56
N PHE A 25 -3.23 11.07 13.64
CA PHE A 25 -2.27 10.00 13.41
C PHE A 25 -1.15 10.13 14.43
N ASP A 26 -1.01 9.08 15.23
CA ASP A 26 0.04 8.96 16.23
C ASP A 26 1.33 8.46 15.60
N ASN A 27 2.42 8.49 16.38
CA ASN A 27 3.73 8.03 15.94
C ASN A 27 3.79 6.51 15.67
N SER A 28 2.67 5.78 15.74
CA SER A 28 2.56 4.36 15.40
C SER A 28 1.83 4.11 14.07
N THR A 29 1.58 5.17 13.29
CA THR A 29 0.80 5.09 12.04
C THR A 29 1.62 5.38 10.79
N ILE A 30 1.46 4.57 9.74
CA ILE A 30 1.96 4.83 8.38
C ILE A 30 0.80 4.86 7.38
N PHE A 31 0.82 5.81 6.44
CA PHE A 31 -0.14 5.79 5.32
C PHE A 31 0.25 4.73 4.30
N LEU A 32 -0.66 3.80 4.04
CA LEU A 32 -0.51 2.84 2.94
C LEU A 32 -0.95 3.47 1.61
N ASN A 33 -2.12 4.11 1.62
CA ASN A 33 -2.74 4.78 0.48
C ASN A 33 -3.71 5.86 0.98
N ASN A 34 -4.54 6.44 0.10
CA ASN A 34 -5.48 7.51 0.45
C ASN A 34 -6.61 7.11 1.41
N ARG A 35 -6.87 5.81 1.61
CA ARG A 35 -7.98 5.30 2.42
C ARG A 35 -7.57 4.22 3.42
N SER A 36 -6.29 3.93 3.55
CA SER A 36 -5.77 2.86 4.40
C SER A 36 -4.51 3.31 5.13
N ILE A 37 -4.42 2.90 6.39
CA ILE A 37 -3.28 3.14 7.27
C ILE A 37 -2.78 1.81 7.83
N LEU A 38 -1.51 1.77 8.18
CA LEU A 38 -0.87 0.69 8.92
C LEU A 38 -0.63 1.14 10.35
N LYS A 39 -0.90 0.25 11.31
CA LYS A 39 -0.76 0.49 12.74
C LYS A 39 0.28 -0.46 13.31
N PHE A 40 1.15 0.07 14.17
CA PHE A 40 2.28 -0.65 14.74
C PHE A 40 2.18 -0.72 16.27
N CYS A 41 2.80 -1.75 16.83
CA CYS A 41 2.83 -1.98 18.27
C CYS A 41 3.73 -1.02 19.04
N THR A 42 4.66 -0.38 18.34
CA THR A 42 5.66 0.54 18.88
C THR A 42 5.63 1.85 18.09
N GLN A 43 6.23 2.90 18.67
CA GLN A 43 6.40 4.17 17.99
C GLN A 43 7.46 4.02 16.89
N LEU A 44 7.22 4.68 15.77
CA LEU A 44 8.04 4.67 14.55
C LEU A 44 9.05 5.82 14.50
N MET A 45 9.20 6.59 15.59
CA MET A 45 10.09 7.77 15.64
C MET A 45 11.56 7.42 15.35
N GLU A 46 11.94 6.15 15.49
CA GLU A 46 13.30 5.66 15.24
C GLU A 46 13.55 5.32 13.76
N LEU A 47 12.51 5.25 12.91
CA LEU A 47 12.69 4.92 11.50
C LEU A 47 13.04 6.14 10.67
N GLU A 48 14.18 6.07 10.00
CA GLU A 48 14.59 7.08 9.03
C GLU A 48 13.73 7.03 7.75
N THR A 49 13.80 8.11 6.97
CA THR A 49 13.18 8.13 5.63
C THR A 49 13.94 7.20 4.69
N CYS A 50 13.22 6.43 3.88
CA CYS A 50 13.83 5.48 2.95
C CYS A 50 14.81 6.14 1.96
N ALA A 51 16.02 5.58 1.86
CA ALA A 51 16.99 5.96 0.85
C ALA A 51 16.61 5.44 -0.56
N TYR A 52 17.25 5.99 -1.58
CA TYR A 52 16.98 5.60 -2.97
C TYR A 52 17.26 4.11 -3.20
N LYS A 53 16.26 3.39 -3.70
CA LYS A 53 16.30 1.92 -3.96
C LYS A 53 16.53 1.04 -2.70
N GLN A 54 16.45 1.60 -1.50
CA GLN A 54 16.45 0.81 -0.28
C GLN A 54 15.23 -0.11 -0.22
N GLU A 55 15.43 -1.33 0.28
CA GLU A 55 14.34 -2.23 0.64
C GLU A 55 13.60 -1.64 1.84
N ALA A 56 12.35 -1.27 1.61
CA ALA A 56 11.59 -0.47 2.56
C ALA A 56 10.57 -1.31 3.34
N VAL A 57 9.95 -2.28 2.66
CA VAL A 57 8.98 -3.19 3.27
C VAL A 57 9.21 -4.59 2.75
N VAL A 58 9.21 -5.56 3.67
CA VAL A 58 9.21 -6.99 3.38
C VAL A 58 7.88 -7.56 3.83
N VAL A 59 7.15 -8.21 2.92
CA VAL A 59 5.88 -8.88 3.19
C VAL A 59 6.09 -10.37 3.00
N HIS A 60 5.85 -11.14 4.05
CA HIS A 60 5.71 -12.58 3.98
C HIS A 60 4.22 -12.91 3.92
N GLY A 61 3.87 -13.79 2.99
CA GLY A 61 2.50 -14.25 2.83
C GLY A 61 2.42 -15.66 2.28
N GLU A 62 1.21 -16.14 2.21
CA GLU A 62 0.86 -17.41 1.58
C GLU A 62 0.02 -17.15 0.34
N GLY A 63 0.12 -18.03 -0.65
CA GLY A 63 -0.83 -18.04 -1.76
C GLY A 63 -2.19 -18.52 -1.27
N ASP A 64 -3.27 -17.87 -1.72
CA ASP A 64 -4.61 -18.45 -1.61
C ASP A 64 -4.67 -19.81 -2.34
N THR A 65 -5.68 -20.62 -2.05
CA THR A 65 -5.97 -21.93 -2.67
C THR A 65 -5.87 -21.98 -4.21
N ASN A 66 -6.04 -20.84 -4.89
CA ASN A 66 -5.89 -20.70 -6.35
C ASN A 66 -4.61 -19.97 -6.81
N ASN A 67 -3.68 -19.65 -5.90
CA ASN A 67 -2.50 -18.78 -6.10
C ASN A 67 -2.81 -17.38 -6.69
N SER A 68 -4.09 -16.99 -6.70
CA SER A 68 -4.55 -15.71 -7.27
C SER A 68 -4.25 -14.51 -6.36
N TYR A 69 -4.22 -14.76 -5.05
CA TYR A 69 -4.14 -13.72 -4.02
C TYR A 69 -3.09 -14.09 -2.98
N ILE A 70 -2.55 -13.08 -2.32
CA ILE A 70 -1.55 -13.22 -1.26
C ILE A 70 -2.24 -12.89 0.06
N ILE A 71 -2.12 -13.79 1.02
CA ILE A 71 -2.58 -13.59 2.39
C ILE A 71 -1.35 -13.20 3.22
N PRO A 72 -1.13 -11.91 3.50
CA PRO A 72 0.03 -11.47 4.28
C PRO A 72 -0.16 -11.88 5.75
N TYR A 73 0.88 -12.48 6.34
CA TYR A 73 0.90 -12.81 7.77
C TYR A 73 2.01 -12.09 8.54
N ASN A 74 3.04 -11.60 7.84
CA ASN A 74 4.11 -10.82 8.47
C ASN A 74 4.56 -9.68 7.54
N VAL A 75 4.70 -8.48 8.11
CA VAL A 75 5.10 -7.28 7.40
C VAL A 75 6.14 -6.55 8.23
N THR A 76 7.33 -6.42 7.69
CA THR A 76 8.43 -5.67 8.31
C THR A 76 8.67 -4.39 7.53
N ILE A 77 8.61 -3.25 8.22
CA ILE A 77 8.95 -1.94 7.64
C ILE A 77 10.32 -1.51 8.18
N SER A 78 11.24 -1.20 7.27
CA SER A 78 12.61 -0.83 7.59
C SER A 78 12.86 0.68 7.55
N CYS A 79 11.97 1.45 6.92
CA CYS A 79 12.09 2.90 6.80
C CYS A 79 10.73 3.53 6.43
N ILE A 80 10.60 4.85 6.63
CA ILE A 80 9.37 5.61 6.34
C ILE A 80 9.35 6.05 4.87
N CYS A 81 8.25 5.76 4.18
CA CYS A 81 8.00 6.26 2.83
C CYS A 81 7.28 7.61 2.88
N PRO A 82 7.85 8.68 2.31
CA PRO A 82 7.17 9.97 2.28
C PRO A 82 5.87 9.89 1.46
N GLN A 83 4.87 10.71 1.79
CA GLN A 83 3.61 10.77 1.03
C GLN A 83 3.82 11.20 -0.44
N THR A 84 4.92 11.88 -0.73
CA THR A 84 5.37 12.24 -2.10
C THR A 84 5.90 11.05 -2.89
N HIS A 85 6.00 9.86 -2.28
CA HIS A 85 6.47 8.62 -2.89
C HIS A 85 5.33 7.58 -2.95
N TYR A 86 5.57 6.50 -3.69
CA TYR A 86 4.72 5.32 -3.73
C TYR A 86 5.53 4.05 -3.51
N TRP A 87 4.86 3.03 -2.99
CA TRP A 87 5.41 1.69 -2.81
C TRP A 87 5.48 0.97 -4.16
N LYS A 88 6.68 0.54 -4.55
CA LYS A 88 6.90 -0.22 -5.79
C LYS A 88 7.47 -1.58 -5.46
N LEU A 89 6.83 -2.62 -6.00
CA LEU A 89 7.36 -3.97 -5.93
C LEU A 89 8.76 -4.01 -6.57
N GLN A 90 9.74 -4.49 -5.80
CA GLN A 90 11.13 -4.63 -6.20
C GLN A 90 11.47 -6.09 -6.48
N LYS A 91 11.04 -6.99 -5.60
CA LYS A 91 11.28 -8.43 -5.71
C LYS A 91 10.03 -9.19 -5.30
N TYR A 92 9.78 -10.28 -6.01
CA TYR A 92 8.77 -11.28 -5.70
C TYR A 92 9.44 -12.64 -5.75
N THR A 93 9.34 -13.44 -4.70
CA THR A 93 10.02 -14.74 -4.62
C THR A 93 9.12 -15.77 -3.97
N TYR A 94 9.08 -16.97 -4.55
CA TYR A 94 8.45 -18.13 -3.93
C TYR A 94 9.47 -18.79 -2.99
N GLU A 95 9.03 -19.10 -1.78
CA GLU A 95 9.78 -19.86 -0.78
C GLU A 95 9.07 -21.20 -0.53
N GLU A 96 9.76 -22.17 0.08
CA GLU A 96 9.21 -23.52 0.31
C GLU A 96 7.85 -23.51 1.03
N HIS A 97 7.61 -22.52 1.89
CA HIS A 97 6.39 -22.39 2.70
C HIS A 97 5.68 -21.04 2.47
N GLY A 98 5.74 -20.49 1.25
CA GLY A 98 4.97 -19.28 0.93
C GLY A 98 5.65 -18.40 -0.11
N LEU A 99 5.52 -17.09 0.06
CA LEU A 99 6.13 -16.11 -0.82
C LEU A 99 6.59 -14.88 -0.04
N VAL A 100 7.58 -14.21 -0.61
CA VAL A 100 8.15 -12.97 -0.09
C VAL A 100 8.07 -11.88 -1.14
N GLN A 101 7.55 -10.72 -0.73
CA GLN A 101 7.52 -9.51 -1.54
C GLN A 101 8.35 -8.43 -0.87
N ILE A 102 9.25 -7.84 -1.66
CA ILE A 102 10.07 -6.72 -1.21
C ILE A 102 9.64 -5.49 -1.99
N PHE A 103 9.33 -4.42 -1.27
CA PHE A 103 8.92 -3.14 -1.82
C PHE A 103 9.95 -2.07 -1.48
N ARG A 104 10.07 -1.10 -2.39
CA ARG A 104 10.86 0.13 -2.22
C ARG A 104 10.01 1.36 -2.39
N CYS A 105 10.52 2.49 -1.89
CA CYS A 105 9.92 3.80 -2.11
C CYS A 105 10.39 4.44 -3.40
N VAL A 106 9.45 5.02 -4.16
CA VAL A 106 9.73 5.71 -5.43
C VAL A 106 9.03 7.05 -5.47
N LYS A 107 9.77 8.11 -5.79
CA LYS A 107 9.22 9.47 -5.87
C LYS A 107 8.13 9.52 -6.95
N LYS A 108 6.97 10.07 -6.61
CA LYS A 108 5.92 10.38 -7.59
C LYS A 108 6.40 11.55 -8.44
N ARG A 109 6.39 11.36 -9.76
CA ARG A 109 6.50 12.48 -10.70
C ARG A 109 5.16 13.19 -10.85
N MET A 110 5.16 14.34 -11.51
CA MET A 110 3.91 14.91 -12.03
C MET A 110 3.46 14.11 -13.25
N CYS A 111 2.16 13.84 -13.35
CA CYS A 111 1.56 13.25 -14.54
C CYS A 111 1.15 14.35 -15.53
N GLU A 112 0.94 13.97 -16.78
CA GLU A 112 0.23 14.78 -17.78
C GLU A 112 -1.29 14.58 -17.70
N SER A 113 -2.04 15.41 -18.44
CA SER A 113 -3.48 15.22 -18.60
C SER A 113 -3.74 13.90 -19.33
N LEU A 114 -4.76 13.14 -18.90
CA LEU A 114 -5.13 11.82 -19.42
C LEU A 114 -4.07 10.73 -19.21
N GLU A 115 -2.98 11.02 -18.51
CA GLU A 115 -1.96 10.03 -18.19
C GLU A 115 -2.43 9.06 -17.10
N PHE A 116 -1.97 7.81 -17.18
CA PHE A 116 -2.17 6.81 -16.13
C PHE A 116 -1.58 7.28 -14.79
N CYS A 117 -2.42 7.36 -13.77
CA CYS A 117 -2.05 7.92 -12.47
C CYS A 117 -2.03 6.91 -11.33
N GLY A 118 -2.59 5.71 -11.52
CA GLY A 118 -2.58 4.67 -10.51
C GLY A 118 -3.67 3.62 -10.67
N TYR A 119 -3.69 2.69 -9.73
CA TYR A 119 -4.70 1.64 -9.66
C TYR A 119 -5.68 1.92 -8.51
N ILE A 120 -6.97 1.76 -8.77
CA ILE A 120 -8.04 1.92 -7.77
C ILE A 120 -8.61 0.54 -7.48
N ARG A 121 -8.49 0.07 -6.22
CA ARG A 121 -9.00 -1.25 -5.82
C ARG A 121 -10.50 -1.35 -6.10
N SER A 122 -10.95 -2.50 -6.60
CA SER A 122 -12.38 -2.67 -6.92
C SER A 122 -13.28 -2.82 -5.70
N ASP A 123 -12.71 -3.19 -4.54
CA ASP A 123 -13.42 -3.48 -3.30
C ASP A 123 -13.59 -2.24 -2.39
N LEU A 124 -12.48 -1.56 -2.05
CA LEU A 124 -12.43 -0.45 -1.10
C LEU A 124 -12.27 0.91 -1.77
N TYR A 125 -12.05 0.93 -3.10
CA TYR A 125 -11.78 2.14 -3.88
C TYR A 125 -10.60 2.98 -3.34
N SER A 126 -9.67 2.33 -2.63
CA SER A 126 -8.39 2.91 -2.27
C SER A 126 -7.47 2.95 -3.48
N THR A 127 -6.59 3.94 -3.53
CA THR A 127 -5.82 4.30 -4.73
C THR A 127 -4.32 4.13 -4.49
N TYR A 128 -3.70 3.26 -5.27
CA TYR A 128 -2.26 3.13 -5.39
C TYR A 128 -1.75 4.06 -6.49
N TYR A 129 -1.47 5.32 -6.11
CA TYR A 129 -0.95 6.33 -7.01
C TYR A 129 0.45 6.02 -7.52
N ARG A 130 0.71 6.26 -8.81
CA ARG A 130 2.04 6.17 -9.45
C ARG A 130 2.65 7.54 -9.74
N CYS A 131 1.82 8.58 -9.88
CA CYS A 131 2.24 9.96 -10.08
C CYS A 131 1.18 10.91 -9.49
N THR A 132 1.50 12.20 -9.40
CA THR A 132 0.60 13.26 -8.94
C THR A 132 -0.03 13.95 -10.14
N CYS A 133 -1.36 13.94 -10.24
CA CYS A 133 -2.07 14.62 -11.32
C CYS A 133 -1.83 16.14 -11.29
N PRO A 134 -1.86 16.81 -12.45
CA PRO A 134 -1.69 18.25 -12.52
C PRO A 134 -2.87 18.99 -11.86
N GLU A 135 -2.72 20.30 -11.64
CA GLU A 135 -3.78 21.12 -11.06
C GLU A 135 -5.10 20.96 -11.81
N LYS A 136 -6.21 21.00 -11.06
CA LYS A 136 -7.57 20.82 -11.57
C LYS A 136 -7.82 19.45 -12.23
N HIS A 137 -7.00 18.44 -11.91
CA HIS A 137 -7.23 17.05 -12.33
C HIS A 137 -7.41 16.11 -11.13
N LEU A 138 -8.25 15.10 -11.31
CA LEU A 138 -8.44 13.99 -10.39
C LEU A 138 -7.97 12.69 -11.04
N CYS A 139 -7.35 11.84 -10.25
CA CYS A 139 -7.00 10.48 -10.66
C CYS A 139 -8.23 9.58 -10.53
N VAL A 140 -8.92 9.32 -11.64
CA VAL A 140 -10.18 8.56 -11.66
C VAL A 140 -10.22 7.54 -12.79
N PHE A 141 -10.98 6.47 -12.61
CA PHE A 141 -11.26 5.51 -13.66
C PHE A 141 -12.62 5.85 -14.30
N LYS A 142 -12.69 5.82 -15.63
CA LYS A 142 -13.95 5.90 -16.40
C LYS A 142 -14.36 4.54 -16.94
N ASN A 143 -13.37 3.74 -17.36
CA ASN A 143 -13.58 2.37 -17.78
C ASN A 143 -13.62 1.44 -16.56
N LYS A 144 -14.60 0.54 -16.52
CA LYS A 144 -14.77 -0.47 -15.46
C LYS A 144 -14.09 -1.80 -15.78
N THR A 145 -13.25 -1.88 -16.81
CA THR A 145 -12.39 -3.03 -17.03
C THR A 145 -11.43 -3.18 -15.84
N GLN A 146 -11.46 -4.36 -15.22
CA GLN A 146 -10.59 -4.72 -14.10
C GLN A 146 -9.33 -5.40 -14.63
N VAL A 147 -8.21 -5.12 -13.96
CA VAL A 147 -6.93 -5.78 -14.17
C VAL A 147 -6.44 -6.30 -12.83
N ASN A 148 -5.79 -7.47 -12.82
CA ASN A 148 -5.17 -7.97 -11.61
C ASN A 148 -3.84 -7.25 -11.38
N VAL A 149 -3.66 -6.73 -10.17
CA VAL A 149 -2.48 -5.95 -9.79
C VAL A 149 -1.84 -6.51 -8.53
N GLN A 150 -0.55 -6.21 -8.37
CA GLN A 150 0.22 -6.51 -7.18
C GLN A 150 0.74 -5.21 -6.57
N GLU A 151 0.12 -4.79 -5.47
CA GLU A 151 0.47 -3.61 -4.69
C GLU A 151 0.81 -4.01 -3.25
N LEU A 152 1.35 -3.05 -2.48
CA LEU A 152 1.67 -3.32 -1.08
C LEU A 152 0.40 -3.69 -0.32
N LEU A 153 0.38 -4.90 0.24
CA LEU A 153 -0.73 -5.51 0.98
C LEU A 153 -2.02 -5.61 0.17
N TYR A 154 -1.89 -5.75 -1.15
CA TYR A 154 -3.03 -6.01 -2.01
C TYR A 154 -2.59 -6.77 -3.26
N SER A 155 -3.14 -7.96 -3.43
CA SER A 155 -3.18 -8.65 -4.72
C SER A 155 -4.64 -8.68 -5.15
N GLY A 156 -4.94 -8.32 -6.40
CA GLY A 156 -6.27 -8.55 -6.96
C GLY A 156 -6.80 -7.52 -7.94
N PRO A 157 -8.13 -7.52 -8.21
CA PRO A 157 -8.74 -6.74 -9.27
C PRO A 157 -8.80 -5.24 -8.96
N ALA A 158 -8.21 -4.42 -9.83
CA ALA A 158 -8.24 -2.97 -9.74
C ALA A 158 -8.63 -2.33 -11.08
N TYR A 159 -9.11 -1.09 -11.01
CA TYR A 159 -9.35 -0.24 -12.18
C TYR A 159 -8.11 0.60 -12.48
N MET A 160 -7.79 0.74 -13.77
CA MET A 160 -6.78 1.71 -14.21
C MET A 160 -7.37 3.12 -14.14
N ALA A 161 -6.70 4.00 -13.40
CA ALA A 161 -7.09 5.39 -13.25
C ALA A 161 -6.19 6.31 -14.07
N TYR A 162 -6.78 7.42 -14.53
CA TYR A 162 -6.11 8.42 -15.35
C TYR A 162 -6.41 9.83 -14.82
N CYS A 163 -5.53 10.80 -15.10
CA CYS A 163 -5.73 12.18 -14.71
C CYS A 163 -6.78 12.87 -15.58
N TYR A 164 -7.99 13.04 -15.08
CA TYR A 164 -9.06 13.78 -15.76
C TYR A 164 -9.28 15.14 -15.12
N ARG A 165 -9.51 16.15 -15.94
CA ARG A 165 -9.91 17.47 -15.46
C ARG A 165 -11.29 17.41 -14.78
N TYR A 166 -11.45 18.11 -13.66
CA TYR A 166 -12.72 18.26 -12.94
C TYR A 166 -13.26 19.69 -13.02
#